data_AF-A0A3D1UWI4-F1
#
_entry.id   AF-A0A3D1UWI4-F1
#
_cell.length_a   1.000
_cell.length_b   1.000
_cell.length_c   1.000
_cell.angle_alpha   90.00
_cell.angle_beta   90.00
_cell.angle_gamma   90.00
#
_symmetry.space_group_name_H-M   'P 1'
#
loop_
_entity.id
_entity.type
_entity.pdbx_description
1 polymer ?
#
loop_
_entity_poly.entity_id
_entity_poly.type
_entity_poly.pdbx_seq_one_letter_code
_entity_poly.pdbx_strand_id
1 'polypeptide(L)'
;MNDTFYTYGNKELITQKSFSVIPQKVKPVLQPLVFSLVENMLGVKELRNHLRDFEKIYNLQKSATFKSKIIGNDPLTPTKIRKIRKMLKLTQFQFGNLLGISKTTISYWENGHLHPCRENQKILHTLATYGIVGLRRIEEEYKKK
;
A
#
# COMPACT_ATOMS: atom_id res chain seq x y z
N MET A 1 -13.92 19.98 17.14
CA MET A 1 -14.08 19.70 15.70
C MET A 1 -13.00 18.69 15.29
N ASN A 2 -13.41 17.43 15.14
CA ASN A 2 -12.54 16.29 14.83
C ASN A 2 -12.62 15.99 13.34
N ASP A 3 -12.16 16.91 12.51
CA ASP A 3 -12.25 16.70 11.06
C ASP A 3 -11.15 15.74 10.60
N THR A 4 -11.55 14.47 10.54
CA THR A 4 -10.81 13.33 10.00
C THR A 4 -10.35 13.62 8.57
N PHE A 5 -11.01 14.50 7.82
CA PHE A 5 -10.66 14.94 6.46
C PHE A 5 -10.79 16.47 6.36
N TYR A 6 -9.95 17.13 5.58
CA TYR A 6 -9.98 18.60 5.42
C TYR A 6 -10.20 19.01 3.95
N THR A 7 -11.00 20.04 3.72
CA THR A 7 -11.28 20.58 2.38
C THR A 7 -10.30 21.69 2.01
N TYR A 8 -9.57 21.52 0.91
CA TYR A 8 -8.73 22.55 0.31
C TYR A 8 -9.17 22.79 -1.14
N GLY A 9 -9.80 23.95 -1.40
CA GLY A 9 -10.50 24.21 -2.66
C GLY A 9 -11.60 23.17 -2.92
N ASN A 10 -11.60 22.58 -4.12
CA ASN A 10 -12.55 21.52 -4.51
C ASN A 10 -12.08 20.09 -4.17
N LYS A 11 -11.05 19.94 -3.34
CA LYS A 11 -10.47 18.64 -2.97
C LYS A 11 -10.60 18.37 -1.48
N GLU A 12 -11.05 17.16 -1.14
CA GLU A 12 -10.96 16.64 0.23
C GLU A 12 -9.64 15.87 0.41
N LEU A 13 -8.80 16.39 1.29
CA LEU A 13 -7.47 15.91 1.60
C LEU A 13 -7.50 14.89 2.74
N ILE A 14 -6.62 13.91 2.62
CA ILE A 14 -6.33 12.95 3.69
C ILE A 14 -5.37 13.61 4.69
N THR A 15 -5.70 13.54 5.97
CA THR A 15 -4.92 14.15 7.07
C THR A 15 -4.32 13.07 7.96
N GLN A 16 -3.36 13.44 8.82
CA GLN A 16 -2.81 12.51 9.82
C GLN A 16 -3.90 11.87 10.71
N LYS A 17 -5.01 12.60 10.98
CA LYS A 17 -6.14 12.10 11.78
C LYS A 17 -6.98 11.05 11.02
N SER A 18 -7.01 11.09 9.69
CA SER A 18 -7.66 10.06 8.85
C SER A 18 -7.15 8.65 9.12
N PHE A 19 -5.93 8.52 9.66
CA PHE A 19 -5.28 7.24 9.89
C PHE A 19 -5.48 6.69 11.30
N SER A 20 -6.21 7.40 12.17
CA SER A 20 -6.61 6.89 13.50
C SER A 20 -7.42 5.60 13.40
N VAL A 21 -8.13 5.41 12.28
CA VAL A 21 -9.01 4.27 11.95
C VAL A 21 -8.25 3.01 11.49
N ILE A 22 -6.94 3.14 11.22
CA ILE A 22 -6.07 2.02 10.85
C ILE A 22 -5.73 1.20 12.10
N PRO A 23 -5.81 -0.15 12.07
CA PRO A 23 -5.37 -1.01 13.17
C PRO A 23 -3.92 -0.74 13.57
N GLN A 24 -3.63 -0.71 14.88
CA GLN A 24 -2.27 -0.41 15.38
C GLN A 24 -1.19 -1.32 14.76
N LYS A 25 -1.46 -2.62 14.64
CA LYS A 25 -0.55 -3.58 14.00
C LYS A 25 -0.24 -3.31 12.52
N VAL A 26 -1.05 -2.49 11.85
CA VAL A 26 -0.92 -2.14 10.42
C VAL A 26 -0.26 -0.77 10.22
N LYS A 27 -0.33 0.11 11.23
CA LYS A 27 0.18 1.50 11.12
C LYS A 27 1.67 1.57 10.72
N PRO A 28 2.62 0.82 11.33
CA PRO A 28 4.03 0.93 10.96
C PRO A 28 4.30 0.59 9.49
N VAL A 29 3.58 -0.41 8.96
CA VAL A 29 3.69 -0.86 7.57
C VAL A 29 3.20 0.20 6.59
N LEU A 30 2.16 0.94 6.97
CA LEU A 30 1.54 1.96 6.15
C LEU A 30 2.13 3.36 6.35
N GLN A 31 2.85 3.62 7.44
CA GLN A 31 3.39 4.93 7.78
C GLN A 31 4.15 5.60 6.62
N PRO A 32 4.98 4.89 5.81
CA PRO A 32 5.63 5.52 4.67
C PRO A 32 4.66 5.98 3.57
N LEU A 33 3.61 5.19 3.29
CA LEU A 33 2.55 5.60 2.36
C LEU A 33 1.72 6.73 2.97
N VAL A 34 1.36 6.65 4.25
CA VAL A 34 0.63 7.68 4.99
C VAL A 34 1.37 9.02 4.89
N PHE A 35 2.66 9.02 5.20
CA PHE A 35 3.52 10.19 5.07
C PHE A 35 3.49 10.71 3.63
N SER A 36 3.68 9.85 2.63
CA SER A 36 3.61 10.26 1.23
C SER A 36 2.24 10.86 0.84
N LEU A 37 1.12 10.30 1.31
CA LEU A 37 -0.22 10.83 1.02
C LEU A 37 -0.42 12.23 1.58
N VAL A 38 0.04 12.46 2.81
CA VAL A 38 -0.06 13.76 3.50
C VAL A 38 0.88 14.79 2.86
N GLU A 39 2.16 14.44 2.67
CA GLU A 39 3.17 15.34 2.08
C GLU A 39 2.81 15.79 0.67
N ASN A 40 2.20 14.89 -0.13
CA ASN A 40 1.79 15.20 -1.49
C ASN A 40 0.35 15.75 -1.58
N MET A 41 -0.28 16.06 -0.44
CA MET A 41 -1.64 16.58 -0.34
C MET A 41 -2.64 15.82 -1.23
N LEU A 42 -2.60 14.49 -1.16
CA LEU A 42 -3.42 13.65 -2.01
C LEU A 42 -4.84 13.55 -1.48
N GLY A 43 -5.80 13.65 -2.40
CA GLY A 43 -7.21 13.57 -2.10
C GLY A 43 -7.73 12.15 -1.97
N VAL A 44 -8.94 12.03 -1.43
CA VAL A 44 -9.65 10.75 -1.28
C VAL A 44 -9.91 10.07 -2.63
N LYS A 45 -10.09 10.86 -3.71
CA LYS A 45 -10.22 10.36 -5.08
C LYS A 45 -8.96 9.63 -5.55
N GLU A 46 -7.79 10.21 -5.30
CA GLU A 46 -6.49 9.63 -5.65
C GLU A 46 -6.24 8.34 -4.86
N LEU A 47 -6.59 8.31 -3.56
CA LEU A 47 -6.57 7.09 -2.75
C LEU A 47 -7.47 5.99 -3.35
N ARG A 48 -8.70 6.33 -3.76
CA ARG A 48 -9.62 5.37 -4.38
C ARG A 48 -9.08 4.79 -5.69
N ASN A 49 -8.41 5.60 -6.50
CA ASN A 49 -7.76 5.12 -7.72
C ASN A 49 -6.63 4.13 -7.38
N HIS A 50 -5.80 4.46 -6.40
CA HIS A 50 -4.74 3.55 -5.93
C HIS A 50 -5.29 2.23 -5.36
N LEU A 51 -6.42 2.29 -4.63
CA LEU A 51 -7.13 1.11 -4.14
C LEU A 51 -7.65 0.22 -5.28
N ARG A 52 -8.29 0.82 -6.30
CA ARG A 52 -8.78 0.09 -7.48
C ARG A 52 -7.65 -0.60 -8.24
N ASP A 53 -6.51 0.08 -8.41
CA ASP A 53 -5.33 -0.51 -9.03
C ASP A 53 -4.80 -1.68 -8.21
N PHE A 54 -4.86 -1.57 -6.87
CA PHE A 54 -4.52 -2.65 -5.95
C PHE A 54 -5.37 -3.90 -6.19
N GLU A 55 -6.68 -3.72 -6.23
CA GLU A 55 -7.61 -4.83 -6.41
C GLU A 55 -7.42 -5.54 -7.75
N LYS A 56 -7.10 -4.80 -8.80
CA LYS A 56 -6.79 -5.34 -10.13
C LYS A 56 -5.49 -6.14 -10.14
N ILE A 57 -4.40 -5.60 -9.56
CA ILE A 57 -3.09 -6.28 -9.55
C ILE A 57 -3.16 -7.64 -8.85
N TYR A 58 -4.01 -7.74 -7.83
CA TYR A 58 -4.18 -8.95 -7.04
C TYR A 58 -5.40 -9.80 -7.45
N ASN A 59 -6.09 -9.46 -8.55
CA ASN A 59 -7.29 -10.16 -9.02
C ASN A 59 -8.35 -10.37 -7.92
N LEU A 60 -8.45 -9.43 -6.97
CA LEU A 60 -9.26 -9.55 -5.75
C LEU A 60 -10.77 -9.51 -6.03
N GLN A 61 -11.18 -9.04 -7.22
CA GLN A 61 -12.57 -9.03 -7.64
C GLN A 61 -13.11 -10.41 -8.07
N LYS A 62 -12.25 -11.43 -8.24
CA LYS A 62 -12.63 -12.73 -8.84
C LYS A 62 -12.60 -13.95 -7.89
N SER A 63 -12.52 -13.81 -6.57
CA SER A 63 -12.53 -14.98 -5.69
C SER A 63 -13.12 -14.70 -4.30
N ALA A 64 -14.07 -15.55 -3.90
CA ALA A 64 -14.77 -15.54 -2.61
C ALA A 64 -13.87 -15.83 -1.39
N THR A 65 -12.55 -15.94 -1.55
CA THR A 65 -11.62 -16.11 -0.42
C THR A 65 -10.38 -15.25 -0.60
N PHE A 66 -10.51 -13.97 -0.24
CA PHE A 66 -9.44 -12.96 -0.12
C PHE A 66 -8.18 -13.49 0.61
N LYS A 67 -8.35 -14.36 1.62
CA LYS A 67 -7.24 -14.99 2.36
C LYS A 67 -6.51 -16.10 1.58
N SER A 68 -7.20 -16.93 0.79
CA SER A 68 -6.58 -18.15 0.22
C SER A 68 -5.64 -17.85 -0.95
N LYS A 69 -5.92 -16.79 -1.72
CA LYS A 69 -5.12 -16.41 -2.88
C LYS A 69 -3.89 -15.58 -2.53
N ILE A 70 -3.95 -14.82 -1.43
CA ILE A 70 -2.81 -14.06 -0.89
C ILE A 70 -1.74 -14.97 -0.27
N ILE A 71 -2.15 -16.14 0.25
CA ILE A 71 -1.26 -17.19 0.76
C ILE A 71 -0.76 -18.12 -0.37
N GLY A 72 -1.33 -18.00 -1.57
CA GLY A 72 -0.87 -18.72 -2.75
C GLY A 72 0.56 -18.32 -3.13
N ASN A 73 1.41 -19.32 -3.37
CA ASN A 73 2.81 -19.25 -3.77
C ASN A 73 3.05 -18.60 -5.16
N ASP A 74 2.16 -17.71 -5.62
CA ASP A 74 2.26 -17.07 -6.93
C ASP A 74 3.57 -16.26 -7.00
N PRO A 75 4.43 -16.49 -8.01
CA PRO A 75 5.69 -15.79 -8.13
C PRO A 75 5.49 -14.27 -8.14
N LEU A 76 6.22 -13.59 -7.25
CA LEU A 76 6.40 -12.15 -7.26
C LEU A 76 7.30 -11.77 -8.44
N THR A 77 6.67 -11.45 -9.56
CA THR A 77 7.38 -10.96 -10.75
C THR A 77 8.03 -9.59 -10.47
N PRO A 78 9.11 -9.24 -11.18
CA PRO A 78 9.75 -7.91 -11.09
C PRO A 78 8.75 -6.75 -11.23
N THR A 79 7.79 -6.90 -12.15
CA THR A 79 6.72 -5.93 -12.40
C THR A 79 5.75 -5.80 -11.23
N LYS A 80 5.41 -6.89 -10.52
CA LYS A 80 4.56 -6.84 -9.32
C LYS A 80 5.29 -6.13 -8.18
N ILE A 81 6.56 -6.45 -7.94
CA ILE A 81 7.37 -5.81 -6.88
C ILE A 81 7.44 -4.29 -7.09
N ARG A 82 7.74 -3.86 -8.33
CA ARG A 82 7.78 -2.44 -8.68
C ARG A 82 6.42 -1.75 -8.48
N LYS A 83 5.33 -2.42 -8.84
CA LYS A 83 3.97 -1.89 -8.66
C LYS A 83 3.65 -1.70 -7.17
N ILE A 84 3.90 -2.70 -6.32
CA ILE A 84 3.70 -2.60 -4.85
C ILE A 84 4.41 -1.36 -4.31
N ARG A 85 5.70 -1.20 -4.63
CA ARG A 85 6.48 -0.03 -4.19
C ARG A 85 5.87 1.28 -4.66
N LYS A 86 5.57 1.39 -5.96
CA LYS A 86 5.05 2.63 -6.56
C LYS A 86 3.68 3.01 -5.99
N MET A 87 2.87 2.03 -5.64
CA MET A 87 1.57 2.26 -4.99
C MET A 87 1.72 2.78 -3.56
N LEU A 88 2.72 2.29 -2.83
CA LEU A 88 3.12 2.87 -1.54
C LEU A 88 3.79 4.25 -1.69
N LYS A 89 4.00 4.72 -2.93
CA LYS A 89 4.68 5.96 -3.29
C LYS A 89 6.09 6.07 -2.73
N LEU A 90 6.78 4.93 -2.63
CA LEU A 90 8.13 4.86 -2.10
C LEU A 90 9.18 4.87 -3.21
N THR A 91 10.30 5.54 -2.94
CA THR A 91 11.54 5.33 -3.69
C THR A 91 12.06 3.91 -3.43
N GLN A 92 12.94 3.39 -4.30
CA GLN A 92 13.57 2.08 -4.07
C GLN A 92 14.36 2.06 -2.76
N PHE A 93 14.92 3.20 -2.33
CA PHE A 93 15.61 3.35 -1.05
C PHE A 93 14.65 3.23 0.13
N GLN A 94 13.55 4.01 0.14
CA GLN A 94 12.55 3.93 1.21
C GLN A 94 11.91 2.54 1.29
N PHE A 95 11.65 1.92 0.14
CA PHE A 95 11.11 0.56 0.08
C PHE A 95 12.11 -0.48 0.59
N GLY A 96 13.40 -0.31 0.27
CA GLY A 96 14.47 -1.11 0.84
C GLY A 96 14.52 -0.99 2.36
N ASN A 97 14.58 0.23 2.89
CA ASN A 97 14.59 0.48 4.34
C ASN A 97 13.38 -0.14 5.05
N LEU A 98 12.19 -0.03 4.45
CA LEU A 98 10.96 -0.64 4.98
C LEU A 98 11.07 -2.18 5.08
N LEU A 99 11.79 -2.80 4.15
CA LEU A 99 11.98 -4.26 4.10
C LEU A 99 13.24 -4.72 4.85
N GLY A 100 14.12 -3.81 5.30
CA GLY A 100 15.45 -4.15 5.80
C GLY A 100 16.42 -4.59 4.69
N ILE A 101 16.23 -4.12 3.46
CA ILE A 101 16.90 -4.57 2.26
C ILE A 101 17.58 -3.39 1.55
N SER A 102 18.75 -3.62 0.95
CA SER A 102 19.44 -2.56 0.23
C SER A 102 18.66 -2.06 -1.00
N LYS A 103 18.76 -0.77 -1.31
CA LYS A 103 18.21 -0.18 -2.56
C LYS A 103 18.67 -0.94 -3.80
N THR A 104 19.91 -1.41 -3.82
CA THR A 104 20.50 -2.16 -4.94
C THR A 104 19.80 -3.49 -5.14
N THR A 105 19.55 -4.24 -4.06
CA THR A 105 18.78 -5.49 -4.10
C THR A 105 17.36 -5.27 -4.62
N ILE A 106 16.68 -4.20 -4.18
CA ILE A 106 15.37 -3.82 -4.72
C ILE A 106 15.43 -3.55 -6.22
N SER A 107 16.45 -2.80 -6.67
CA SER A 107 16.65 -2.54 -8.11
C SER A 107 16.83 -3.84 -8.90
N TYR A 108 17.61 -4.80 -8.39
CA TYR A 108 17.79 -6.10 -9.04
C TYR A 108 16.50 -6.91 -9.10
N TRP A 109 15.69 -6.89 -8.04
CA TRP A 109 14.38 -7.54 -8.05
C TRP A 109 13.43 -6.93 -9.07
N GLU A 110 13.34 -5.60 -9.13
CA GLU A 110 12.43 -4.91 -10.03
C GLU A 110 12.81 -4.98 -11.51
N ASN A 111 14.07 -5.31 -11.80
CA ASN A 111 14.58 -5.51 -13.15
C ASN A 111 14.77 -6.99 -13.52
N GLY A 112 14.46 -7.92 -12.60
CA GLY A 112 14.56 -9.36 -12.86
C GLY A 112 15.98 -9.92 -12.85
N HIS A 113 16.97 -9.15 -12.39
CA HIS A 113 18.33 -9.64 -12.21
C HIS A 113 18.46 -10.60 -11.04
N LEU A 114 17.60 -10.46 -10.01
CA LEU A 114 17.52 -11.35 -8.86
C LEU A 114 16.07 -11.59 -8.48
N HIS A 115 15.81 -12.70 -7.80
CA HIS A 115 14.49 -13.02 -7.25
C HIS A 115 14.52 -12.95 -5.72
N PRO A 116 13.49 -12.43 -5.06
CA PRO A 116 13.40 -12.47 -3.60
C PRO A 116 13.32 -13.92 -3.11
N CYS A 117 14.01 -14.23 -2.00
CA CYS A 117 13.86 -15.52 -1.32
C CYS A 117 12.45 -15.68 -0.73
N ARG A 118 12.11 -16.88 -0.25
CA ARG A 118 10.77 -17.20 0.28
C ARG A 118 10.36 -16.27 1.43
N GLU A 119 11.28 -15.94 2.33
CA GLU A 119 11.05 -15.04 3.46
C GLU A 119 10.68 -13.64 2.96
N ASN A 120 11.45 -13.12 2.01
CA ASN A 120 11.21 -11.82 1.39
C ASN A 120 9.88 -11.78 0.61
N GLN A 121 9.53 -12.88 -0.07
CA GLN A 121 8.21 -13.01 -0.71
C GLN A 121 7.09 -12.94 0.32
N LYS A 122 7.19 -13.66 1.45
CA LYS A 122 6.20 -13.57 2.55
C LYS A 122 6.04 -12.15 3.08
N ILE A 123 7.14 -11.42 3.27
CA ILE A 123 7.11 -10.03 3.72
C ILE A 123 6.39 -9.16 2.68
N LEU A 124 6.72 -9.28 1.40
CA LEU A 124 6.07 -8.52 0.31
C LEU A 124 4.57 -8.81 0.21
N HIS A 125 4.15 -10.07 0.35
CA HIS A 125 2.73 -10.45 0.40
C HIS A 125 2.03 -9.83 1.61
N THR A 126 2.67 -9.91 2.77
CA THR A 126 2.14 -9.35 4.03
C THR A 126 1.96 -7.84 3.93
N LEU A 127 2.97 -7.14 3.42
CA LEU A 127 2.99 -5.71 3.19
C LEU A 127 1.85 -5.28 2.27
N ALA A 128 1.68 -5.98 1.15
CA ALA A 128 0.62 -5.71 0.19
C ALA A 128 -0.78 -5.91 0.82
N THR A 129 -0.96 -7.00 1.56
CA THR A 129 -2.22 -7.36 2.20
C THR A 129 -2.66 -6.32 3.23
N TYR A 130 -1.75 -5.98 4.16
CA TYR A 130 -2.05 -5.00 5.20
C TYR A 130 -2.17 -3.59 4.64
N GLY A 131 -1.43 -3.29 3.56
CA GLY A 131 -1.58 -2.06 2.82
C GLY A 131 -3.01 -1.85 2.31
N ILE A 132 -3.58 -2.85 1.63
CA ILE A 132 -4.98 -2.83 1.17
C ILE A 132 -5.95 -2.60 2.32
N VAL A 133 -5.82 -3.40 3.38
CA VAL A 133 -6.78 -3.42 4.49
C VAL A 133 -6.83 -2.07 5.19
N GLY A 134 -5.67 -1.46 5.44
CA GLY A 134 -5.62 -0.13 6.05
C GLY A 134 -6.18 0.96 5.14
N LEU A 135 -5.88 0.90 3.83
CA LEU A 135 -6.40 1.89 2.87
C LEU A 135 -7.93 1.77 2.67
N ARG A 136 -8.50 0.55 2.66
CA ARG A 136 -9.97 0.36 2.62
C ARG A 136 -10.66 1.00 3.81
N ARG A 137 -10.10 0.86 5.01
CA ARG A 137 -10.69 1.46 6.21
C ARG A 137 -10.78 2.98 6.11
N ILE A 138 -9.77 3.64 5.54
CA ILE A 138 -9.84 5.08 5.28
C ILE A 138 -10.98 5.41 4.32
N GLU A 139 -11.15 4.62 3.24
CA GLU A 139 -12.24 4.83 2.28
C GLU A 139 -13.62 4.58 2.91
N GLU A 140 -13.78 3.55 3.74
CA GLU A 140 -15.00 3.24 4.46
C GLU A 140 -15.39 4.36 5.43
N GLU A 141 -14.42 4.89 6.18
CA GLU A 141 -14.64 6.00 7.11
C GLU A 141 -15.02 7.29 6.39
N TYR A 142 -14.44 7.53 5.21
CA TYR A 142 -14.86 8.62 4.35
C TYR A 142 -16.32 8.49 3.89
N LYS A 143 -16.78 7.30 3.54
CA LYS A 143 -18.17 7.05 3.09
C LYS A 143 -19.21 7.21 4.21
N LYS A 144 -18.81 7.25 5.48
CA LYS A 144 -19.70 7.45 6.64
C LYS A 144 -19.93 8.92 6.98
N LYS A 145 -19.13 9.83 6.43
CA LYS A 145 -19.29 11.28 6.56
C LYS A 145 -20.42 11.76 5.64
#